data_AF-A0A973J0Q5-F1
#
_entry.id   AF-A0A973J0Q5-F1
#
_cell.length_a   1.000
_cell.length_b   1.000
_cell.length_c   1.000
_cell.angle_alpha   90.00
_cell.angle_beta   90.00
_cell.angle_gamma   90.00
#
_symmetry.space_group_name_H-M   'P 1'
#
loop_
_entity.id
_entity.type
_entity.pdbx_description
1 polymer ?
#
loop_
_entity_poly.entity_id
_entity_poly.type
_entity_poly.pdbx_seq_one_letter_code
_entity_poly.pdbx_strand_id
1 'polypeptide(L)'
;VLGWGDGLAPVIGTRFGKMKYHILSDKSIEGSLAFFVGSVAAGLFFVKLILPESFDPLQIIVVSLIATVVEGVSPKEVDNLTIPLAVILALRFV
;
A
#
# COMPACT_ATOMS: atom_id res chain seq x y z
N VAL A 1 2.46 5.38 3.20
CA VAL A 1 2.09 4.19 2.42
C VAL A 1 2.45 2.92 3.20
N LEU A 2 3.69 2.43 3.15
CA LEU A 2 4.09 1.14 3.78
C LEU A 2 3.65 0.97 5.24
N GLY A 3 4.09 1.83 6.16
CA GLY A 3 3.83 1.61 7.60
C GLY A 3 2.33 1.57 8.00
N TRP A 4 1.48 2.36 7.34
CA TRP A 4 0.03 2.34 7.62
C TRP A 4 -0.67 1.21 6.88
N GLY A 5 -0.32 1.00 5.61
CA GLY A 5 -0.90 -0.08 4.82
C GLY A 5 -0.58 -1.45 5.43
N ASP A 6 0.69 -1.68 5.76
CA ASP A 6 1.19 -2.96 6.30
C ASP A 6 0.70 -3.21 7.73
N GLY A 7 0.46 -2.15 8.52
CA GLY A 7 -0.19 -2.30 9.84
C GLY A 7 -1.68 -2.66 9.75
N LEU A 8 -2.39 -2.18 8.74
CA LEU A 8 -3.84 -2.39 8.59
C LEU A 8 -4.20 -3.69 7.85
N ALA A 9 -3.38 -4.10 6.89
CA ALA A 9 -3.61 -5.30 6.07
C ALA A 9 -3.77 -6.59 6.90
N PRO A 10 -2.92 -6.93 7.88
CA PRO A 10 -3.07 -8.13 8.69
C PRO A 10 -4.27 -8.01 9.64
N VAL A 11 -4.55 -6.82 10.19
CA VAL A 11 -5.67 -6.62 11.13
C VAL A 11 -7.01 -6.88 10.44
N ILE A 12 -7.19 -6.34 9.24
CA ILE A 12 -8.40 -6.57 8.46
C ILE A 12 -8.38 -7.94 7.81
N GLY A 13 -7.23 -8.36 7.26
CA GLY A 13 -7.08 -9.64 6.57
C GLY A 13 -7.29 -10.85 7.48
N THR A 14 -6.91 -10.77 8.76
CA THR A 14 -7.16 -11.86 9.72
C THR A 14 -8.60 -11.91 10.22
N ARG A 15 -9.25 -10.74 10.38
CA ARG A 15 -10.64 -10.66 10.89
C ARG A 15 -11.70 -10.85 9.80
N PHE A 16 -11.43 -10.35 8.60
CA PHE A 16 -12.40 -10.25 7.50
C PHE A 16 -11.93 -10.89 6.19
N GLY A 17 -10.70 -11.43 6.13
CA GLY A 17 -10.14 -12.03 4.93
C GLY A 17 -10.82 -13.34 4.54
N LYS A 18 -11.93 -13.24 3.81
CA LYS A 18 -12.68 -14.38 3.28
C LYS A 18 -12.16 -14.75 1.89
N MET A 19 -11.86 -13.76 1.06
CA MET A 19 -11.34 -13.93 -0.29
C MET A 19 -9.81 -14.01 -0.26
N LYS A 20 -9.30 -15.21 -0.02
CA LYS A 20 -7.86 -15.48 -0.04
C LYS A 20 -7.37 -15.72 -1.46
N TYR A 21 -6.16 -15.28 -1.74
CA TYR A 21 -5.46 -15.55 -2.98
C TYR A 21 -3.99 -15.89 -2.68
N HIS A 22 -3.36 -16.60 -3.60
CA HIS A 22 -1.98 -17.04 -3.50
C HIS A 22 -1.25 -16.70 -4.79
N ILE A 23 -0.27 -15.81 -4.71
CA ILE A 23 0.65 -15.50 -5.82
C ILE A 23 2.05 -15.97 -5.42
N LEU A 24 2.68 -15.30 -4.44
CA LEU A 24 3.93 -15.74 -3.80
C LEU A 24 3.78 -16.01 -2.29
N SER A 25 2.66 -15.56 -1.70
CA SER A 25 2.29 -15.80 -0.32
C SER A 25 0.77 -15.77 -0.20
N ASP A 26 0.23 -16.40 0.85
CA ASP A 26 -1.18 -16.28 1.19
C ASP A 26 -1.51 -14.86 1.65
N LYS A 27 -2.37 -14.20 0.88
CA LYS A 27 -2.90 -12.86 1.11
C LYS A 27 -4.43 -12.89 0.95
N SER A 28 -5.11 -11.81 1.31
CA SER A 28 -6.55 -11.67 1.11
C SER A 28 -6.89 -10.37 0.42
N ILE A 29 -7.95 -10.38 -0.39
CA ILE A 29 -8.41 -9.19 -1.12
C ILE A 29 -8.80 -8.10 -0.11
N GLU A 30 -9.43 -8.48 0.99
CA GLU A 30 -9.82 -7.56 2.06
C GLU A 30 -8.59 -6.95 2.76
N GLY A 31 -7.52 -7.73 2.93
CA GLY A 31 -6.24 -7.24 3.44
C GLY A 31 -5.59 -6.22 2.51
N SER A 32 -5.53 -6.52 1.20
CA SER A 32 -4.96 -5.59 0.21
C SER A 32 -5.82 -4.33 0.01
N LEU A 33 -7.15 -4.43 0.14
CA LEU A 33 -8.03 -3.26 0.19
C LEU A 33 -7.77 -2.39 1.43
N ALA A 34 -7.57 -3.02 2.60
CA ALA A 34 -7.19 -2.29 3.80
C ALA A 34 -5.81 -1.62 3.65
N PHE A 35 -4.85 -2.30 3.02
CA PHE A 35 -3.55 -1.72 2.67
C PHE A 35 -3.72 -0.47 1.80
N PHE A 36 -4.53 -0.57 0.73
CA PHE A 36 -4.78 0.52 -0.20
C PHE A 36 -5.41 1.72 0.49
N VAL A 37 -6.53 1.52 1.19
CA VAL A 37 -7.25 2.60 1.88
C VAL A 37 -6.38 3.23 2.96
N GLY A 38 -5.69 2.41 3.75
CA GLY A 38 -4.75 2.88 4.77
C GLY A 38 -3.61 3.69 4.18
N SER A 39 -3.06 3.25 3.05
CA SER A 39 -1.99 3.92 2.32
C SER A 39 -2.42 5.27 1.76
N VAL A 40 -3.60 5.33 1.12
CA VAL A 40 -4.16 6.57 0.58
C VAL A 40 -4.47 7.56 1.70
N ALA A 41 -5.14 7.12 2.76
CA ALA A 41 -5.48 7.98 3.90
C ALA A 41 -4.23 8.55 4.57
N ALA A 42 -3.22 7.71 4.83
CA ALA A 42 -1.95 8.14 5.39
C ALA A 42 -1.19 9.05 4.41
N GLY A 43 -1.17 8.74 3.11
CA GLY A 43 -0.53 9.56 2.09
C GLY A 43 -1.13 10.97 2.03
N LEU A 44 -2.46 11.06 1.93
CA LEU A 44 -3.17 12.34 1.91
C LEU A 44 -2.93 13.15 3.20
N PHE A 45 -2.94 12.49 4.35
CA PHE A 45 -2.70 13.15 5.64
C PHE A 45 -1.26 13.65 5.78
N PHE A 46 -0.27 12.78 5.58
CA PHE A 46 1.13 13.12 5.82
C PHE A 46 1.72 14.05 4.77
N VAL A 47 1.38 13.89 3.49
CA VAL A 47 1.86 14.81 2.45
C VAL A 47 1.30 16.21 2.71
N LYS A 48 0.00 16.32 3.02
CA LYS A 48 -0.60 17.62 3.36
C LYS A 48 0.00 18.24 4.62
N LEU A 49 0.35 17.44 5.61
CA LEU A 49 0.88 17.91 6.89
C LEU A 49 2.35 18.33 6.81
N ILE A 50 3.18 17.58 6.08
CA ILE A 50 4.65 17.74 6.08
C ILE A 50 5.12 18.53 4.84
N LEU A 51 4.50 18.29 3.67
CA LEU A 51 4.90 18.84 2.37
C LEU A 51 3.67 19.37 1.61
N PRO A 52 2.98 20.41 2.12
CA PRO A 52 1.74 20.90 1.51
C PRO A 52 1.92 21.38 0.07
N GLU A 53 3.10 21.88 -0.30
CA GLU A 53 3.43 22.34 -1.66
C GLU A 53 3.50 21.19 -2.68
N SER A 54 3.71 19.95 -2.22
CA SER A 54 3.77 18.75 -3.06
C SER A 54 2.47 17.93 -2.97
N PHE A 55 1.37 18.54 -2.51
CA PHE A 55 0.10 17.84 -2.34
C PHE A 55 -0.60 17.61 -3.68
N ASP A 56 -0.42 16.41 -4.23
CA ASP A 56 -1.19 15.90 -5.37
C ASP A 56 -1.97 14.63 -4.96
N PRO A 57 -3.31 14.73 -4.78
CA PRO A 57 -4.15 13.58 -4.45
C PRO A 57 -4.12 12.46 -5.50
N LEU A 58 -4.04 12.79 -6.79
CA LEU A 58 -4.04 11.80 -7.87
C LEU A 58 -2.73 11.01 -7.85
N GLN A 59 -1.60 11.70 -7.69
CA GLN A 59 -0.30 11.07 -7.54
C GLN A 59 -0.27 10.13 -6.33
N ILE A 60 -0.81 10.56 -5.18
CA ILE A 60 -0.89 9.73 -3.97
C ILE A 60 -1.73 8.47 -4.19
N ILE A 61 -2.87 8.59 -4.88
CA ILE A 61 -3.74 7.44 -5.20
C ILE A 61 -3.01 6.46 -6.12
N VAL A 62 -2.36 6.95 -7.18
CA VAL A 62 -1.62 6.12 -8.15
C VAL A 62 -0.48 5.38 -7.45
N VAL A 63 0.32 6.08 -6.65
CA VAL A 63 1.43 5.49 -5.89
C VAL A 63 0.92 4.45 -4.88
N SER A 64 -0.18 4.73 -4.19
CA SER A 64 -0.79 3.79 -3.25
C SER A 64 -1.32 2.55 -3.96
N LEU A 65 -1.90 2.69 -5.16
CA LEU A 65 -2.36 1.58 -5.98
C LEU A 65 -1.19 0.68 -6.41
N ILE A 66 -0.10 1.28 -6.89
CA ILE A 66 1.11 0.54 -7.28
C ILE A 66 1.68 -0.21 -6.06
N ALA A 67 1.76 0.46 -4.90
CA ALA A 67 2.20 -0.17 -3.67
C ALA A 67 1.32 -1.36 -3.26
N THR A 68 0.00 -1.26 -3.39
CA THR A 68 -0.93 -2.37 -3.11
C THR A 68 -0.71 -3.55 -4.07
N VAL A 69 -0.51 -3.29 -5.36
CA VAL A 69 -0.23 -4.36 -6.33
C VAL A 69 1.08 -5.08 -5.97
N VAL A 70 2.11 -4.31 -5.61
CA VAL A 70 3.41 -4.87 -5.20
C VAL A 70 3.27 -5.64 -3.90
N GLU A 71 2.51 -5.15 -2.92
CA GLU A 71 2.22 -5.85 -1.66
C GLU A 71 1.54 -7.20 -1.89
N GLY A 72 0.55 -7.25 -2.77
CA GLY A 72 -0.20 -8.47 -3.05
C GLY A 72 0.60 -9.53 -3.81
N VAL A 73 1.56 -9.10 -4.63
CA VAL A 73 2.45 -10.01 -5.38
C VAL A 73 3.66 -10.42 -4.53
N SER A 74 4.11 -9.59 -3.59
CA SER A 74 5.38 -9.81 -2.88
C SER A 74 5.29 -10.89 -1.78
N PRO A 75 6.39 -11.62 -1.53
CA PRO A 75 6.51 -12.47 -0.34
C PRO A 75 6.49 -11.65 0.96
N LYS A 76 5.90 -12.19 2.03
CA LYS A 76 5.69 -11.55 3.35
C LYS A 76 6.91 -10.96 4.07
N GLU A 77 8.12 -11.26 3.60
CA GLU A 77 9.38 -10.78 4.19
C GLU A 77 10.15 -9.85 3.25
N VAL A 78 9.77 -9.84 1.98
CA VAL A 78 10.45 -9.09 0.91
C VAL A 78 9.63 -7.87 0.50
N ASP A 79 8.34 -7.82 0.85
CA ASP A 79 7.43 -6.68 0.67
C ASP A 79 7.97 -5.37 1.26
N ASN A 80 8.64 -5.45 2.40
CA ASN A 80 9.30 -4.30 3.03
C ASN A 80 10.49 -3.72 2.23
N LEU A 81 11.01 -4.44 1.24
CA LEU A 81 12.02 -3.94 0.30
C LEU A 81 11.41 -3.61 -1.07
N THR A 82 10.50 -4.43 -1.56
CA THR A 82 9.91 -4.26 -2.90
C THR A 82 8.98 -3.05 -2.95
N ILE A 83 8.18 -2.80 -1.92
CA ILE A 83 7.22 -1.69 -1.90
C ILE A 83 7.95 -0.34 -1.92
N PRO A 84 8.96 -0.05 -1.07
CA PRO A 84 9.69 1.22 -1.15
C PRO A 84 10.37 1.41 -2.51
N LEU A 85 11.01 0.37 -3.05
CA LEU A 85 11.65 0.44 -4.38
C LEU A 85 10.64 0.75 -5.49
N ALA A 86 9.50 0.08 -5.48
CA ALA A 86 8.45 0.31 -6.47
C ALA A 86 7.83 1.71 -6.36
N VAL A 87 7.63 2.22 -5.13
CA VAL A 87 7.12 3.57 -4.89
C VAL A 87 8.10 4.62 -5.39
N ILE A 88 9.40 4.47 -5.13
CA ILE A 88 10.44 5.39 -5.61
C ILE A 88 10.46 5.41 -7.14
N LEU A 89 10.39 4.23 -7.77
CA LEU A 89 10.33 4.14 -9.23
C LEU A 89 9.05 4.77 -9.78
N ALA A 90 7.88 4.52 -9.18
CA ALA A 90 6.61 5.08 -9.59
C ALA A 90 6.62 6.61 -9.56
N LEU A 91 7.13 7.21 -8.49
CA LEU A 91 7.25 8.67 -8.34
C LEU A 91 8.13 9.34 -9.40
N ARG A 92 8.96 8.59 -10.12
CA ARG A 92 9.77 9.13 -11.22
C ARG A 92 8.97 9.28 -12.52
N PHE A 93 7.86 8.57 -12.66
CA PHE A 93 7.05 8.54 -13.89
C PHE A 93 5.66 9.19 -13.72
N VAL A 94 5.27 9.53 -12.49
CA VAL A 94 4.01 10.20 -12.13
C VAL A 94 4.34 11.56 -11.55
#